data_AF-A0A415PYV9-F1
#
_entry.id   AF-A0A415PYV9-F1
#
_cell.length_a   1.000
_cell.length_b   1.000
_cell.length_c   1.000
_cell.angle_alpha   90.00
_cell.angle_beta   90.00
_cell.angle_gamma   90.00
#
_symmetry.space_group_name_H-M   'P 1'
#
loop_
_entity.id
_entity.type
_entity.pdbx_description
1 polymer ?
#
loop_
_entity_poly.entity_id
_entity_poly.type
_entity_poly.pdbx_seq_one_letter_code
_entity_poly.pdbx_strand_id
1 'polypeptide(L)'
;MTNNGNMKRIFCLLAVLFCTFLLLDVSAQGEYATPKSGEGLSSFLERNKRPGKAYYNEFMKLNEKRLRGKEELRLGVKYVLPPLKKGTSASVSPKAVAGKKRVVRERLFGKKLADVPVTSNRLQGACFYVVSGHGGPDPGAIGKIGKVELHEDEYAYDVALRLARNLMQEGAEVHIIIQDAKDGIRDSRYLSNSKRETCMGDAIPLNQVARLQQRCTKINELYRKDRRKYKYCRAIFLHVDSRSRSAQTDVFFYHAPKSVSGKKLAVTMKETFESKYDKHQPNRGFEGTVSSRNLYVLLQAAPVSVFVELGNIQNTFDQRRFVISSNRQALAKWMTEGFIADYKQMK
;
A
#
# COMPACT_ATOMS: atom_id res chain seq x y z
N MET A 1 82.40 -25.95 -9.66
CA MET A 1 81.87 -24.89 -8.79
C MET A 1 80.61 -24.34 -9.42
N THR A 2 79.46 -24.92 -9.06
CA THR A 2 78.16 -24.68 -9.70
C THR A 2 77.44 -23.50 -9.05
N ASN A 3 76.71 -22.79 -9.90
CA ASN A 3 76.31 -21.40 -9.78
C ASN A 3 75.17 -21.19 -8.76
N ASN A 4 75.52 -21.13 -7.47
CA ASN A 4 74.59 -21.10 -6.34
C ASN A 4 73.85 -19.75 -6.16
N GLY A 5 74.28 -18.70 -6.89
CA GLY A 5 73.66 -17.38 -6.84
C GLY A 5 72.38 -17.24 -7.68
N ASN A 6 72.27 -18.01 -8.78
CA ASN A 6 71.15 -17.86 -9.72
C ASN A 6 69.87 -18.54 -9.23
N MET A 7 69.99 -19.66 -8.51
CA MET A 7 68.84 -20.35 -7.89
C MET A 7 68.15 -19.52 -6.81
N LYS A 8 68.91 -18.81 -5.96
CA LYS A 8 68.34 -17.95 -4.91
C LYS A 8 67.57 -16.76 -5.46
N ARG A 9 68.01 -16.18 -6.59
CA ARG A 9 67.30 -15.09 -7.28
C ARG A 9 66.00 -15.57 -7.93
N ILE A 10 66.00 -16.75 -8.53
CA ILE A 10 64.79 -17.36 -9.12
C ILE A 10 63.77 -17.70 -8.02
N PHE A 11 64.22 -18.22 -6.88
CA PHE A 11 63.33 -18.53 -5.75
C PHE A 11 62.75 -17.27 -5.09
N CYS A 12 63.53 -16.19 -4.96
CA CYS A 12 63.01 -14.89 -4.50
C CYS A 12 62.03 -14.26 -5.50
N LEU A 13 62.29 -14.35 -6.81
CA LEU A 13 61.37 -13.85 -7.83
C LEU A 13 60.06 -14.65 -7.86
N LEU A 14 60.10 -15.97 -7.68
CA LEU A 14 58.92 -16.82 -7.58
C LEU A 14 58.12 -16.55 -6.28
N ALA A 15 58.79 -16.29 -5.15
CA ALA A 15 58.12 -15.93 -3.90
C ALA A 15 57.45 -14.55 -3.96
N VAL A 16 58.05 -13.57 -4.64
CA VAL A 16 57.43 -12.25 -4.89
C VAL A 16 56.27 -12.35 -5.89
N LEU A 17 56.38 -13.23 -6.89
CA LEU A 17 55.28 -13.51 -7.81
C LEU A 17 54.11 -14.22 -7.09
N PHE A 18 54.39 -15.13 -6.16
CA PHE A 18 53.35 -15.84 -5.39
C PHE A 18 52.66 -14.94 -4.36
N CYS A 19 53.37 -13.97 -3.75
CA CYS A 19 52.79 -12.98 -2.84
C CYS A 19 51.92 -11.92 -3.55
N THR A 20 52.10 -11.69 -4.85
CA THR A 20 51.28 -10.74 -5.62
C THR A 20 49.97 -11.34 -6.15
N PHE A 21 49.82 -12.67 -6.14
CA PHE A 21 48.57 -13.35 -6.53
C PHE A 21 47.58 -13.56 -5.36
N LEU A 22 47.97 -13.30 -4.10
CA LEU A 22 47.11 -13.47 -2.92
C LEU A 22 46.31 -12.21 -2.53
N LEU A 23 46.36 -11.13 -3.32
CA LEU A 23 45.63 -9.87 -3.05
C LEU A 23 44.58 -9.51 -4.11
N LEU A 24 44.15 -10.47 -4.92
CA LEU A 24 42.93 -10.30 -5.71
C LEU A 24 41.72 -10.60 -4.84
N ASP A 25 41.41 -9.68 -3.92
CA ASP A 25 40.05 -9.51 -3.44
C ASP A 25 39.18 -9.17 -4.66
N VAL A 26 38.55 -10.21 -5.24
CA VAL A 26 37.44 -10.04 -6.17
C VAL A 26 36.30 -9.39 -5.38
N SER A 27 36.36 -8.07 -5.25
CA SER A 27 35.25 -7.27 -4.80
C SER A 27 34.17 -7.39 -5.87
N ALA A 28 33.21 -8.29 -5.67
CA ALA A 28 31.97 -8.25 -6.41
C ALA A 28 31.36 -6.85 -6.20
N GLN A 29 31.49 -5.96 -7.18
CA GLN A 29 30.89 -4.64 -7.12
C GLN A 29 29.38 -4.84 -7.05
N GLY A 30 28.82 -4.69 -5.84
CA GLY A 30 27.38 -4.73 -5.66
C GLY A 30 26.73 -3.70 -6.57
N GLU A 31 25.68 -4.09 -7.30
CA GLU A 31 24.84 -3.09 -7.95
C GLU A 31 24.08 -2.31 -6.88
N TYR A 32 23.85 -1.02 -7.13
CA TYR A 32 23.16 -0.16 -6.17
C TYR A 32 22.13 0.72 -6.86
N ALA A 33 21.07 1.09 -6.15
CA ALA A 33 20.12 2.09 -6.60
C ALA A 33 19.57 2.96 -5.46
N THR A 34 19.05 4.12 -5.84
CA THR A 34 18.40 5.07 -4.92
C THR A 34 16.90 5.15 -5.20
N PRO A 35 16.03 5.18 -4.17
CA PRO A 35 14.57 5.28 -4.33
C PRO A 35 14.12 6.63 -4.90
N LYS A 36 12.99 6.63 -5.61
CA LYS A 36 12.24 7.85 -5.97
C LYS A 36 11.31 8.27 -4.84
N SER A 37 10.85 9.53 -4.88
CA SER A 37 9.87 10.03 -3.91
C SER A 37 8.60 9.17 -3.92
N GLY A 38 8.18 8.69 -2.74
CA GLY A 38 7.01 7.83 -2.57
C GLY A 38 7.19 6.36 -3.01
N GLU A 39 8.34 5.95 -3.52
CA GLU A 39 8.56 4.61 -4.07
C GLU A 39 8.56 3.53 -2.96
N GLY A 40 7.82 2.44 -3.18
CA GLY A 40 7.81 1.26 -2.31
C GLY A 40 8.91 0.25 -2.68
N LEU A 41 9.20 -0.69 -1.78
CA LEU A 41 10.21 -1.75 -1.99
C LEU A 41 9.95 -2.55 -3.27
N SER A 42 8.71 -3.00 -3.48
CA SER A 42 8.32 -3.77 -4.67
C SER A 42 8.57 -2.99 -5.95
N SER A 43 8.04 -1.76 -6.06
CA SER A 43 8.26 -0.89 -7.22
C SER A 43 9.74 -0.55 -7.47
N PHE A 44 10.52 -0.36 -6.40
CA PHE A 44 11.95 -0.10 -6.50
C PHE A 44 12.71 -1.30 -7.04
N LEU A 45 12.42 -2.50 -6.55
CA LEU A 45 13.05 -3.72 -7.03
C LEU A 45 12.68 -4.00 -8.49
N GLU A 46 11.43 -3.80 -8.88
CA GLU A 46 11.00 -3.94 -10.27
C GLU A 46 11.69 -2.97 -11.22
N ARG A 47 11.78 -1.69 -10.84
CA ARG A 47 12.50 -0.68 -11.62
C ARG A 47 13.96 -1.07 -11.82
N ASN A 48 14.54 -1.76 -10.84
CA ASN A 48 15.91 -2.28 -10.88
C ASN A 48 15.98 -3.75 -11.34
N LYS A 49 15.00 -4.23 -12.13
CA LYS A 49 14.99 -5.55 -12.79
C LYS A 49 15.01 -6.77 -11.84
N ARG A 50 14.45 -6.63 -10.63
CA ARG A 50 14.46 -7.67 -9.56
C ARG A 50 13.07 -7.98 -9.02
N PRO A 51 12.10 -8.41 -9.86
CA PRO A 51 10.73 -8.61 -9.41
C PRO A 51 10.56 -9.83 -8.50
N GLY A 52 9.58 -9.77 -7.59
CA GLY A 52 9.07 -10.93 -6.85
C GLY A 52 9.70 -11.20 -5.47
N LYS A 53 9.08 -12.13 -4.74
CA LYS A 53 9.34 -12.42 -3.32
C LYS A 53 10.78 -12.86 -3.03
N ALA A 54 11.42 -13.60 -3.94
CA ALA A 54 12.80 -14.06 -3.74
C ALA A 54 13.77 -12.88 -3.67
N TYR A 55 13.72 -11.99 -4.66
CA TYR A 55 14.53 -10.77 -4.67
C TYR A 55 14.15 -9.82 -3.54
N TYR A 56 12.87 -9.74 -3.16
CA TYR A 56 12.46 -8.98 -1.98
C TYR A 56 13.15 -9.48 -0.71
N ASN A 57 13.07 -10.78 -0.43
CA ASN A 57 13.67 -11.38 0.76
C ASN A 57 15.20 -11.20 0.77
N GLU A 58 15.85 -11.38 -0.38
CA GLU A 58 17.29 -11.18 -0.53
C GLU A 58 17.68 -9.71 -0.35
N PHE A 59 16.90 -8.78 -0.90
CA PHE A 59 17.10 -7.36 -0.72
C PHE A 59 17.00 -6.96 0.76
N MET A 60 16.00 -7.50 1.48
CA MET A 60 15.83 -7.26 2.91
C MET A 60 17.07 -7.72 3.69
N LYS A 61 17.64 -8.89 3.38
CA LYS A 61 18.86 -9.40 3.99
C LYS A 61 20.08 -8.51 3.67
N LEU A 62 20.30 -8.22 2.39
CA LEU A 62 21.46 -7.41 1.95
C LEU A 62 21.46 -6.00 2.51
N ASN A 63 20.28 -5.45 2.80
CA ASN A 63 20.14 -4.08 3.24
C ASN A 63 19.69 -3.95 4.69
N GLU A 64 19.73 -5.00 5.50
CA GLU A 64 19.22 -5.00 6.87
C GLU A 64 19.74 -3.79 7.68
N LYS A 65 21.05 -3.52 7.63
CA LYS A 65 21.68 -2.35 8.27
C LYS A 65 21.20 -1.01 7.68
N ARG A 66 21.00 -0.93 6.35
CA ARG A 66 20.52 0.27 5.64
C ARG A 66 19.02 0.49 5.81
N LEU A 67 18.28 -0.57 6.09
CA LEU A 67 16.85 -0.55 6.37
C LEU A 67 16.58 -0.27 7.85
N ARG A 68 17.57 -0.50 8.73
CA ARG A 68 17.47 -0.30 10.18
C ARG A 68 16.26 -1.05 10.76
N GLY A 69 16.09 -2.30 10.33
CA GLY A 69 14.96 -3.17 10.71
C GLY A 69 13.61 -2.80 10.09
N LYS A 70 13.53 -1.84 9.17
CA LYS A 70 12.27 -1.39 8.56
C LYS A 70 12.03 -2.03 7.19
N GLU A 71 10.80 -2.45 6.89
CA GLU A 71 10.39 -2.90 5.54
C GLU A 71 10.10 -1.71 4.58
N GLU A 72 10.94 -0.67 4.57
CA GLU A 72 10.70 0.52 3.74
C GLU A 72 11.97 1.27 3.32
N LEU A 73 11.91 1.83 2.11
CA LEU A 73 12.97 2.62 1.51
C LEU A 73 13.06 4.04 2.09
N ARG A 74 14.27 4.61 2.12
CA ARG A 74 14.55 5.99 2.51
C ARG A 74 15.06 6.77 1.31
N LEU A 75 14.48 7.94 1.06
CA LEU A 75 14.91 8.83 -0.03
C LEU A 75 16.38 9.24 0.19
N GLY A 76 17.16 9.29 -0.89
CA GLY A 76 18.60 9.60 -0.84
C GLY A 76 19.50 8.48 -0.32
N VAL A 77 18.95 7.39 0.22
CA VAL A 77 19.74 6.23 0.66
C VAL A 77 19.99 5.30 -0.52
N LYS A 78 21.26 5.00 -0.76
CA LYS A 78 21.71 4.03 -1.77
C LYS A 78 21.60 2.61 -1.19
N TYR A 79 20.84 1.73 -1.84
CA TYR A 79 20.63 0.34 -1.41
C TYR A 79 21.38 -0.63 -2.31
N VAL A 80 21.92 -1.70 -1.72
CA VAL A 80 22.54 -2.83 -2.43
C VAL A 80 21.43 -3.62 -3.11
N LEU A 81 21.57 -3.89 -4.39
CA LEU A 81 20.62 -4.69 -5.12
C LEU A 81 21.08 -6.15 -5.15
N PRO A 82 20.18 -7.13 -4.90
CA PRO A 82 20.49 -8.54 -5.08
C PRO A 82 21.18 -8.83 -6.42
N PRO A 83 22.17 -9.72 -6.49
CA PRO A 83 22.78 -10.08 -7.77
C PRO A 83 21.71 -10.62 -8.72
N LEU A 84 21.74 -10.15 -9.98
CA LEU A 84 20.91 -10.74 -11.02
C LEU A 84 21.37 -12.19 -11.24
N LYS A 85 20.46 -13.15 -11.07
CA LYS A 85 20.81 -14.56 -11.26
C LYS A 85 21.27 -14.79 -12.70
N LYS A 86 22.50 -15.31 -12.91
CA LYS A 86 23.04 -15.66 -14.23
C LYS A 86 22.14 -16.74 -14.84
N GLY A 87 21.59 -16.44 -16.01
CA GLY A 87 20.37 -17.05 -16.57
C GLY A 87 19.28 -16.00 -16.88
N THR A 88 19.43 -14.78 -16.34
CA THR A 88 18.60 -13.60 -16.64
C THR A 88 19.44 -12.42 -17.15
N SER A 89 20.39 -12.70 -18.05
CA SER A 89 21.08 -11.66 -18.83
C SER A 89 20.12 -11.11 -19.88
N ALA A 90 19.41 -10.04 -19.54
CA ALA A 90 18.60 -9.28 -20.47
C ALA A 90 19.50 -8.45 -21.40
N SER A 91 20.07 -9.09 -22.42
CA SER A 91 20.14 -8.48 -23.76
C SER A 91 18.70 -8.46 -24.27
N VAL A 92 18.11 -7.27 -24.33
CA VAL A 92 16.73 -7.11 -24.80
C VAL A 92 16.74 -7.17 -26.32
N SER A 93 16.74 -8.39 -26.84
CA SER A 93 16.05 -8.74 -28.09
C SER A 93 14.63 -9.18 -27.67
N PRO A 94 13.55 -8.70 -28.32
CA PRO A 94 12.21 -8.64 -27.74
C PRO A 94 11.43 -9.97 -27.73
N LYS A 95 12.07 -11.13 -27.58
CA LYS A 95 11.38 -12.42 -27.51
C LYS A 95 12.01 -13.32 -26.45
N ALA A 96 11.14 -13.75 -25.52
CA ALA A 96 11.32 -14.86 -24.58
C ALA A 96 11.94 -14.60 -23.19
N VAL A 97 11.25 -13.81 -22.36
CA VAL A 97 10.83 -14.26 -21.00
C VAL A 97 9.36 -13.85 -20.83
N ALA A 98 8.47 -14.64 -21.42
CA ALA A 98 7.03 -14.43 -21.39
C ALA A 98 6.40 -14.99 -20.09
N GLY A 99 6.86 -14.53 -18.93
CA GLY A 99 5.96 -14.39 -17.79
C GLY A 99 5.30 -13.02 -17.96
N LYS A 100 4.16 -12.94 -18.64
CA LYS A 100 3.45 -11.66 -18.87
C LYS A 100 3.44 -10.87 -17.56
N LYS A 101 4.06 -9.67 -17.52
CA LYS A 101 3.85 -8.72 -16.42
C LYS A 101 2.35 -8.56 -16.29
N ARG A 102 1.79 -9.08 -15.19
CA ARG A 102 0.33 -9.08 -14.99
C ARG A 102 -0.06 -7.63 -14.76
N VAL A 103 -0.72 -7.05 -15.76
CA VAL A 103 -1.33 -5.73 -15.65
C VAL A 103 -2.81 -5.96 -15.44
N VAL A 104 -3.34 -5.45 -14.34
CA VAL A 104 -4.79 -5.38 -14.10
C VAL A 104 -5.26 -4.03 -14.64
N ARG A 105 -6.36 -4.02 -15.39
CA ARG A 105 -6.92 -2.78 -15.91
C ARG A 105 -8.17 -2.41 -15.12
N GLU A 106 -8.14 -1.26 -14.46
CA GLU A 106 -9.24 -0.72 -13.66
C GLU A 106 -9.50 0.74 -14.07
N ARG A 107 -10.61 0.97 -14.77
CA ARG A 107 -10.91 2.29 -15.37
C ARG A 107 -11.23 3.34 -14.31
N LEU A 108 -11.71 2.92 -13.13
CA LEU A 108 -12.06 3.82 -12.03
C LEU A 108 -10.86 4.62 -11.50
N PHE A 109 -9.61 4.21 -11.77
CA PHE A 109 -8.44 5.01 -11.38
C PHE A 109 -8.19 6.22 -12.28
N GLY A 110 -8.95 6.37 -13.36
CA GLY A 110 -8.76 7.41 -14.37
C GLY A 110 -7.74 7.01 -15.44
N LYS A 111 -7.83 7.65 -16.62
CA LYS A 111 -7.10 7.23 -17.84
C LYS A 111 -5.60 7.00 -17.64
N LYS A 112 -4.94 7.84 -16.83
CA LYS A 112 -3.49 7.78 -16.58
C LYS A 112 -3.06 6.63 -15.65
N LEU A 113 -3.97 6.14 -14.81
CA LEU A 113 -3.67 5.19 -13.74
C LEU A 113 -4.43 3.87 -13.90
N ALA A 114 -5.19 3.73 -14.99
CA ALA A 114 -6.07 2.59 -15.22
C ALA A 114 -5.32 1.27 -15.40
N ASP A 115 -4.13 1.31 -15.99
CA ASP A 115 -3.26 0.15 -16.05
C ASP A 115 -2.46 0.06 -14.74
N VAL A 116 -2.67 -1.05 -14.02
CA VAL A 116 -2.06 -1.33 -12.72
C VAL A 116 -1.07 -2.48 -12.89
N PRO A 117 0.23 -2.19 -12.98
CA PRO A 117 1.25 -3.21 -12.92
C PRO A 117 1.19 -3.89 -11.56
N VAL A 118 1.01 -5.21 -11.54
CA VAL A 118 1.14 -6.00 -10.31
C VAL A 118 2.61 -6.12 -9.99
N THR A 119 3.04 -5.42 -8.94
CA THR A 119 4.46 -5.26 -8.59
C THR A 119 4.96 -6.27 -7.55
N SER A 120 4.02 -6.96 -6.91
CA SER A 120 4.25 -7.84 -5.78
C SER A 120 3.13 -8.88 -5.68
N ASN A 121 3.41 -9.95 -4.94
CA ASN A 121 2.45 -11.01 -4.63
C ASN A 121 2.22 -11.17 -3.12
N ARG A 122 2.56 -10.16 -2.31
CA ARG A 122 2.40 -10.21 -0.84
C ARG A 122 0.95 -10.48 -0.43
N LEU A 123 -0.03 -9.98 -1.21
CA LEU A 123 -1.47 -10.19 -1.02
C LEU A 123 -2.07 -11.17 -2.04
N GLN A 124 -1.25 -11.98 -2.73
CA GLN A 124 -1.79 -13.03 -3.59
C GLN A 124 -2.66 -14.01 -2.78
N GLY A 125 -3.89 -14.23 -3.24
CA GLY A 125 -4.88 -15.06 -2.54
C GLY A 125 -5.79 -14.30 -1.57
N ALA A 126 -5.64 -12.98 -1.48
CA ALA A 126 -6.53 -12.09 -0.74
C ALA A 126 -7.56 -11.40 -1.66
N CYS A 127 -8.73 -11.11 -1.11
CA CYS A 127 -9.82 -10.37 -1.74
C CYS A 127 -10.28 -9.24 -0.82
N PHE A 128 -10.47 -8.04 -1.37
CA PHE A 128 -10.88 -6.86 -0.63
C PHE A 128 -12.14 -6.23 -1.19
N TYR A 129 -13.03 -5.79 -0.30
CA TYR A 129 -14.18 -4.94 -0.64
C TYR A 129 -13.92 -3.55 -0.09
N VAL A 130 -13.56 -2.62 -0.98
CA VAL A 130 -13.22 -1.25 -0.59
C VAL A 130 -14.44 -0.35 -0.82
N VAL A 131 -14.88 0.30 0.24
CA VAL A 131 -16.12 1.09 0.28
C VAL A 131 -15.80 2.49 0.77
N SER A 132 -15.97 3.50 -0.09
CA SER A 132 -16.04 4.90 0.38
C SER A 132 -17.42 5.16 0.96
N GLY A 133 -17.49 5.87 2.09
CA GLY A 133 -18.73 6.33 2.69
C GLY A 133 -19.53 7.25 1.75
N HIS A 134 -20.83 7.40 2.01
CA HIS A 134 -21.66 8.42 1.34
C HIS A 134 -21.62 8.33 -0.20
N GLY A 135 -21.74 9.44 -0.93
CA GLY A 135 -21.78 9.48 -2.38
C GLY A 135 -23.20 9.40 -2.94
N GLY A 136 -23.33 9.77 -4.21
CA GLY A 136 -24.60 9.90 -4.90
C GLY A 136 -25.36 11.09 -4.31
N PRO A 137 -26.57 10.89 -3.77
CA PRO A 137 -27.33 12.02 -3.24
C PRO A 137 -26.84 12.56 -1.90
N ASP A 138 -25.88 11.90 -1.25
CA ASP A 138 -25.42 12.26 0.09
C ASP A 138 -23.92 12.59 0.08
N PRO A 139 -23.52 13.86 0.27
CA PRO A 139 -22.11 14.24 0.32
C PRO A 139 -21.39 13.84 1.63
N GLY A 140 -22.14 13.33 2.61
CA GLY A 140 -21.64 13.13 3.97
C GLY A 140 -21.37 14.46 4.67
N ALA A 141 -20.40 14.46 5.58
CA ALA A 141 -20.00 15.66 6.27
C ALA A 141 -19.42 16.71 5.33
N ILE A 142 -19.74 17.99 5.60
CA ILE A 142 -19.24 19.13 4.84
C ILE A 142 -18.35 19.98 5.75
N GLY A 143 -17.05 20.01 5.46
CA GLY A 143 -16.08 20.92 6.05
C GLY A 143 -15.88 22.17 5.20
N LYS A 144 -15.19 23.19 5.73
CA LYS A 144 -14.88 24.43 4.99
C LYS A 144 -13.45 24.89 5.20
N ILE A 145 -12.81 25.35 4.12
CA ILE A 145 -11.57 26.14 4.13
C ILE A 145 -11.85 27.46 3.43
N GLY A 146 -11.97 28.54 4.21
CA GLY A 146 -12.43 29.83 3.68
C GLY A 146 -13.82 29.68 3.07
N LYS A 147 -13.96 29.98 1.77
CA LYS A 147 -15.22 29.84 1.01
C LYS A 147 -15.37 28.48 0.31
N VAL A 148 -14.37 27.60 0.38
CA VAL A 148 -14.39 26.30 -0.31
C VAL A 148 -14.95 25.22 0.62
N GLU A 149 -15.91 24.47 0.11
CA GLU A 149 -16.49 23.31 0.80
C GLU A 149 -15.68 22.04 0.52
N LEU A 150 -15.54 21.22 1.54
CA LEU A 150 -14.92 19.90 1.50
C LEU A 150 -16.01 18.88 1.76
N HIS A 151 -16.22 17.93 0.86
CA HIS A 151 -17.28 16.92 0.98
C HIS A 151 -16.64 15.58 1.32
N GLU A 152 -17.15 14.93 2.37
CA GLU A 152 -16.60 13.68 2.88
C GLU A 152 -16.52 12.59 1.80
N ASP A 153 -17.58 12.42 1.03
CA ASP A 153 -17.68 11.41 -0.03
C ASP A 153 -16.54 11.53 -1.05
N GLU A 154 -16.22 12.74 -1.49
CA GLU A 154 -15.18 13.02 -2.48
C GLU A 154 -13.78 12.61 -1.99
N TYR A 155 -13.46 12.93 -0.73
CA TYR A 155 -12.17 12.62 -0.13
C TYR A 155 -12.06 11.16 0.29
N ALA A 156 -13.14 10.58 0.83
CA ALA A 156 -13.22 9.16 1.13
C ALA A 156 -13.08 8.31 -0.14
N TYR A 157 -13.70 8.75 -1.24
CA TYR A 157 -13.60 8.08 -2.54
C TYR A 157 -12.20 8.14 -3.14
N ASP A 158 -11.53 9.30 -3.12
CA ASP A 158 -10.14 9.39 -3.61
C ASP A 158 -9.18 8.47 -2.82
N VAL A 159 -9.30 8.45 -1.48
CA VAL A 159 -8.49 7.56 -0.63
C VAL A 159 -8.85 6.09 -0.87
N ALA A 160 -10.12 5.75 -1.08
CA ALA A 160 -10.57 4.41 -1.43
C ALA A 160 -9.94 3.91 -2.75
N LEU A 161 -9.92 4.75 -3.79
CA LEU A 161 -9.30 4.41 -5.07
C LEU A 161 -7.78 4.21 -4.94
N ARG A 162 -7.10 5.08 -4.19
CA ARG A 162 -5.66 4.93 -3.91
C ARG A 162 -5.36 3.63 -3.16
N LEU A 163 -6.18 3.29 -2.17
CA LEU A 163 -6.06 2.03 -1.43
C LEU A 163 -6.28 0.83 -2.34
N ALA A 164 -7.37 0.82 -3.12
CA ALA A 164 -7.69 -0.25 -4.05
C ALA A 164 -6.55 -0.48 -5.05
N ARG A 165 -6.00 0.60 -5.62
CA ARG A 165 -4.87 0.51 -6.54
C ARG A 165 -3.63 -0.10 -5.86
N ASN A 166 -3.28 0.32 -4.65
CA ASN A 166 -2.15 -0.24 -3.91
C ASN A 166 -2.35 -1.74 -3.62
N LEU A 167 -3.55 -2.16 -3.19
CA LEU A 167 -3.87 -3.56 -2.94
C LEU A 167 -3.77 -4.42 -4.20
N MET A 168 -4.23 -3.91 -5.36
CA MET A 168 -4.07 -4.58 -6.65
C MET A 168 -2.58 -4.70 -7.05
N GLN A 169 -1.77 -3.66 -6.80
CA GLN A 169 -0.31 -3.71 -7.04
C GLN A 169 0.40 -4.77 -6.19
N GLU A 170 -0.16 -5.12 -5.04
CA GLU A 170 0.31 -6.19 -4.13
C GLU A 170 -0.25 -7.59 -4.46
N GLY A 171 -1.02 -7.67 -5.55
CA GLY A 171 -1.49 -8.92 -6.15
C GLY A 171 -2.84 -9.43 -5.64
N ALA A 172 -3.57 -8.60 -4.88
CA ALA A 172 -4.91 -8.92 -4.39
C ALA A 172 -6.00 -8.78 -5.46
N GLU A 173 -7.11 -9.49 -5.25
CA GLU A 173 -8.40 -9.16 -5.87
C GLU A 173 -9.03 -8.00 -5.10
N VAL A 174 -9.65 -7.05 -5.80
CA VAL A 174 -10.24 -5.87 -5.17
C VAL A 174 -11.55 -5.49 -5.87
N HIS A 175 -12.62 -5.40 -5.10
CA HIS A 175 -13.90 -4.86 -5.52
C HIS A 175 -14.10 -3.46 -4.94
N ILE A 176 -14.20 -2.47 -5.81
CA ILE A 176 -14.55 -1.09 -5.46
C ILE A 176 -16.07 -0.98 -5.48
N ILE A 177 -16.68 -0.82 -4.31
CA ILE A 177 -18.14 -0.95 -4.15
C ILE A 177 -18.89 0.32 -4.57
N ILE A 178 -18.38 1.49 -4.20
CA ILE A 178 -18.92 2.78 -4.64
C ILE A 178 -18.06 3.29 -5.80
N GLN A 179 -18.68 3.76 -6.89
CA GLN A 179 -18.01 4.02 -8.15
C GLN A 179 -18.51 5.31 -8.81
N ASP A 180 -17.60 6.18 -9.24
CA ASP A 180 -17.85 7.25 -10.19
C ASP A 180 -17.07 6.96 -11.49
N ALA A 181 -17.77 6.97 -12.62
CA ALA A 181 -17.15 6.68 -13.92
C ALA A 181 -16.29 7.84 -14.47
N LYS A 182 -16.49 9.05 -13.96
CA LYS A 182 -15.81 10.29 -14.36
C LYS A 182 -14.65 10.61 -13.41
N ASP A 183 -14.90 10.60 -12.11
CA ASP A 183 -13.91 10.97 -11.11
C ASP A 183 -13.03 9.76 -10.75
N GLY A 184 -11.75 9.85 -11.10
CA GLY A 184 -10.75 8.85 -10.72
C GLY A 184 -9.89 9.31 -9.54
N ILE A 185 -8.66 8.79 -9.45
CA ILE A 185 -7.67 9.32 -8.49
C ILE A 185 -7.32 10.74 -8.93
N ARG A 186 -7.50 11.71 -8.03
CA ARG A 186 -7.33 13.15 -8.27
C ARG A 186 -6.20 13.69 -7.39
N ASP A 187 -5.34 14.52 -7.96
CA ASP A 187 -4.26 15.18 -7.23
C ASP A 187 -4.60 16.60 -6.76
N SER A 188 -5.75 17.13 -7.19
CA SER A 188 -6.25 18.44 -6.80
C SER A 188 -6.45 18.56 -5.28
N ARG A 189 -6.21 19.76 -4.77
CA ARG A 189 -6.41 20.10 -3.36
C ARG A 189 -7.87 20.05 -2.95
N TYR A 190 -8.71 20.67 -3.79
CA TYR A 190 -10.15 20.76 -3.63
C TYR A 190 -10.79 19.88 -4.69
N LEU A 191 -11.60 18.93 -4.23
CA LEU A 191 -12.29 17.97 -5.09
C LEU A 191 -13.71 18.48 -5.31
N SER A 192 -14.11 18.60 -6.57
CA SER A 192 -15.45 19.06 -6.93
C SER A 192 -16.47 18.00 -6.52
N ASN A 193 -17.56 18.43 -5.88
CA ASN A 193 -18.65 17.56 -5.50
C ASN A 193 -19.47 17.11 -6.73
N SER A 194 -20.10 15.95 -6.59
CA SER A 194 -20.86 15.23 -7.59
C SER A 194 -22.04 14.52 -6.93
N LYS A 195 -22.95 13.97 -7.75
CA LYS A 195 -24.01 13.05 -7.28
C LYS A 195 -24.08 11.79 -8.13
N ARG A 196 -23.00 11.50 -8.85
CA ARG A 196 -22.96 10.49 -9.92
C ARG A 196 -22.49 9.14 -9.42
N GLU A 197 -22.07 9.05 -8.16
CA GLU A 197 -21.55 7.84 -7.57
C GLU A 197 -22.66 6.79 -7.52
N THR A 198 -22.29 5.56 -7.86
CA THR A 198 -23.17 4.40 -7.91
C THR A 198 -22.64 3.32 -6.98
N CYS A 199 -23.51 2.43 -6.52
CA CYS A 199 -23.10 1.18 -5.91
C CYS A 199 -22.91 0.12 -7.01
N MET A 200 -21.70 0.06 -7.58
CA MET A 200 -21.35 -0.84 -8.70
C MET A 200 -22.34 -0.77 -9.89
N GLY A 201 -22.68 0.45 -10.32
CA GLY A 201 -23.61 0.71 -11.43
C GLY A 201 -25.04 1.02 -11.00
N ASP A 202 -25.47 0.56 -9.82
CA ASP A 202 -26.80 0.87 -9.30
C ASP A 202 -26.85 2.26 -8.66
N ALA A 203 -27.90 3.03 -8.93
CA ALA A 203 -28.09 4.32 -8.29
C ALA A 203 -28.13 4.19 -6.77
N ILE A 204 -27.47 5.10 -6.06
CA ILE A 204 -27.42 5.11 -4.59
C ILE A 204 -28.76 5.69 -4.07
N PRO A 205 -29.53 4.96 -3.23
CA PRO A 205 -30.81 5.44 -2.71
C PRO A 205 -30.75 6.74 -1.91
N LEU A 206 -31.84 7.50 -1.81
CA LEU A 206 -31.91 8.65 -0.90
C LEU A 206 -31.95 8.21 0.58
N ASN A 207 -32.70 7.15 0.87
CA ASN A 207 -32.88 6.65 2.23
C ASN A 207 -31.57 6.07 2.79
N GLN A 208 -31.17 6.54 3.98
CA GLN A 208 -29.92 6.16 4.63
C GLN A 208 -29.81 4.64 4.85
N VAL A 209 -30.83 4.00 5.42
CA VAL A 209 -30.81 2.55 5.70
C VAL A 209 -30.75 1.75 4.40
N ALA A 210 -31.53 2.15 3.39
CA ALA A 210 -31.52 1.51 2.08
C ALA A 210 -30.13 1.58 1.42
N ARG A 211 -29.40 2.69 1.56
CA ARG A 211 -28.01 2.80 1.08
C ARG A 211 -27.05 1.86 1.81
N LEU A 212 -27.14 1.79 3.14
CA LEU A 212 -26.30 0.89 3.94
C LEU A 212 -26.60 -0.57 3.58
N GLN A 213 -27.88 -0.91 3.40
CA GLN A 213 -28.33 -2.23 2.94
C GLN A 213 -27.81 -2.55 1.54
N GLN A 214 -27.92 -1.63 0.58
CA GLN A 214 -27.44 -1.82 -0.80
C GLN A 214 -25.96 -2.24 -0.84
N ARG A 215 -25.11 -1.53 -0.08
CA ARG A 215 -23.67 -1.83 0.03
C ARG A 215 -23.43 -3.23 0.59
N CYS A 216 -24.07 -3.55 1.71
CA CYS A 216 -23.94 -4.87 2.34
C CYS A 216 -24.44 -5.98 1.43
N THR A 217 -25.57 -5.80 0.75
CA THR A 217 -26.11 -6.77 -0.22
C THR A 217 -25.09 -7.03 -1.31
N LYS A 218 -24.51 -5.97 -1.91
CA LYS A 218 -23.51 -6.11 -2.98
C LYS A 218 -22.25 -6.83 -2.50
N ILE A 219 -21.72 -6.45 -1.33
CA ILE A 219 -20.56 -7.10 -0.72
C ILE A 219 -20.85 -8.59 -0.45
N ASN A 220 -22.03 -8.89 0.10
CA ASN A 220 -22.41 -10.26 0.45
C ASN A 220 -22.62 -11.13 -0.79
N GLU A 221 -23.14 -10.58 -1.88
CA GLU A 221 -23.26 -11.26 -3.19
C GLU A 221 -21.88 -11.67 -3.72
N LEU A 222 -20.92 -10.76 -3.73
CA LEU A 222 -19.55 -11.03 -4.17
C LEU A 222 -18.87 -12.05 -3.23
N TYR A 223 -18.94 -11.81 -1.93
CA TYR A 223 -18.30 -12.65 -0.91
C TYR A 223 -18.73 -14.12 -0.97
N ARG A 224 -19.99 -14.42 -1.27
CA ARG A 224 -20.47 -15.81 -1.43
C ARG A 224 -19.71 -16.59 -2.51
N LYS A 225 -19.23 -15.90 -3.54
CA LYS A 225 -18.43 -16.47 -4.65
C LYS A 225 -16.95 -16.44 -4.28
N ASP A 226 -16.47 -15.29 -3.83
CA ASP A 226 -15.04 -15.04 -3.60
C ASP A 226 -14.45 -15.89 -2.48
N ARG A 227 -15.21 -16.16 -1.41
CA ARG A 227 -14.74 -16.99 -0.29
C ARG A 227 -14.45 -18.45 -0.67
N ARG A 228 -14.90 -18.90 -1.85
CA ARG A 228 -14.58 -20.22 -2.41
C ARG A 228 -13.23 -20.21 -3.14
N LYS A 229 -12.76 -19.03 -3.54
CA LYS A 229 -11.52 -18.80 -4.30
C LYS A 229 -10.39 -18.25 -3.42
N TYR A 230 -10.72 -17.39 -2.46
CA TYR A 230 -9.77 -16.63 -1.66
C TYR A 230 -9.90 -17.00 -0.18
N LYS A 231 -8.77 -17.36 0.44
CA LYS A 231 -8.72 -17.73 1.86
C LYS A 231 -8.82 -16.52 2.79
N TYR A 232 -8.51 -15.33 2.28
CA TYR A 232 -8.54 -14.10 3.04
C TYR A 232 -9.43 -13.08 2.32
N CYS A 233 -10.57 -12.77 2.92
CA CYS A 233 -11.51 -11.76 2.43
C CYS A 233 -11.73 -10.72 3.53
N ARG A 234 -11.60 -9.43 3.20
CA ARG A 234 -11.87 -8.32 4.12
C ARG A 234 -12.66 -7.20 3.45
N ALA A 235 -13.54 -6.55 4.20
CA ALA A 235 -14.13 -5.30 3.78
C ALA A 235 -13.57 -4.13 4.60
N ILE A 236 -13.48 -2.96 3.95
CA ILE A 236 -13.08 -1.72 4.57
C ILE A 236 -14.03 -0.60 4.17
N PHE A 237 -14.56 0.09 5.17
CA PHE A 237 -15.45 1.24 5.02
C PHE A 237 -14.68 2.49 5.43
N LEU A 238 -14.46 3.41 4.48
CA LEU A 238 -13.70 4.64 4.69
C LEU A 238 -14.64 5.83 4.80
N HIS A 239 -14.52 6.58 5.88
CA HIS A 239 -15.31 7.77 6.19
C HIS A 239 -14.42 8.93 6.65
N VAL A 240 -15.00 10.12 6.72
CA VAL A 240 -14.36 11.31 7.28
C VAL A 240 -15.29 11.90 8.35
N ASP A 241 -14.84 11.81 9.60
CA ASP A 241 -15.60 12.29 10.75
C ASP A 241 -15.77 13.82 10.74
N SER A 242 -16.72 14.31 11.55
CA SER A 242 -17.06 15.73 11.65
C SER A 242 -17.32 16.14 13.09
N ARG A 243 -16.26 16.04 13.92
CA ARG A 243 -16.25 16.53 15.31
C ARG A 243 -16.21 18.05 15.37
N SER A 244 -16.25 18.62 16.58
CA SER A 244 -16.03 20.05 16.78
C SER A 244 -14.72 20.53 16.16
N ARG A 245 -14.63 21.81 15.79
CA ARG A 245 -13.44 22.37 15.10
C ARG A 245 -12.14 22.21 15.89
N SER A 246 -12.22 22.27 17.22
CA SER A 246 -11.06 22.10 18.12
C SER A 246 -10.65 20.64 18.31
N ALA A 247 -11.52 19.68 18.01
CA ALA A 247 -11.22 18.26 18.13
C ALA A 247 -10.38 17.79 16.93
N GLN A 248 -9.06 17.88 17.07
CA GLN A 248 -8.15 17.18 16.18
C GLN A 248 -8.24 15.68 16.45
N THR A 249 -8.25 14.88 15.38
CA THR A 249 -8.34 13.42 15.47
C THR A 249 -7.35 12.73 14.55
N ASP A 250 -6.75 11.68 15.07
CA ASP A 250 -6.06 10.72 14.23
C ASP A 250 -6.99 9.72 13.58
N VAL A 251 -6.47 8.98 12.60
CA VAL A 251 -7.22 7.88 12.00
C VAL A 251 -7.62 6.91 13.09
N PHE A 252 -8.90 6.60 13.21
CA PHE A 252 -9.40 5.65 14.19
C PHE A 252 -10.28 4.58 13.55
N PHE A 253 -10.42 3.46 14.25
CA PHE A 253 -10.89 2.21 13.71
C PHE A 253 -12.04 1.64 14.53
N TYR A 254 -13.09 1.22 13.85
CA TYR A 254 -14.20 0.50 14.43
C TYR A 254 -14.29 -0.93 13.92
N HIS A 255 -14.71 -1.82 14.81
CA HIS A 255 -15.04 -3.20 14.50
C HIS A 255 -16.44 -3.57 15.01
N ALA A 256 -17.03 -4.62 14.45
CA ALA A 256 -18.30 -5.14 14.94
C ALA A 256 -18.15 -5.66 16.39
N PRO A 257 -19.12 -5.43 17.28
CA PRO A 257 -19.10 -6.02 18.61
C PRO A 257 -19.00 -7.54 18.51
N LYS A 258 -18.26 -8.14 19.45
CA LYS A 258 -17.98 -9.59 19.51
C LYS A 258 -17.16 -10.17 18.34
N SER A 259 -16.83 -9.39 17.30
CA SER A 259 -15.97 -9.87 16.21
C SER A 259 -14.50 -9.89 16.65
N VAL A 260 -13.99 -11.07 17.01
CA VAL A 260 -12.59 -11.27 17.40
C VAL A 260 -11.64 -10.93 16.23
N SER A 261 -11.93 -11.44 15.03
CA SER A 261 -11.13 -11.15 13.83
C SER A 261 -11.24 -9.69 13.39
N GLY A 262 -12.40 -9.05 13.55
CA GLY A 262 -12.57 -7.62 13.27
C GLY A 262 -11.78 -6.75 14.24
N LYS A 263 -11.80 -7.08 15.54
CA LYS A 263 -10.97 -6.43 16.55
C LYS A 263 -9.49 -6.58 16.24
N LYS A 264 -9.04 -7.79 15.91
CA LYS A 264 -7.64 -8.06 15.53
C LYS A 264 -7.21 -7.20 14.34
N LEU A 265 -8.00 -7.17 13.27
CA LEU A 265 -7.73 -6.33 12.10
C LEU A 265 -7.64 -4.84 12.48
N ALA A 266 -8.59 -4.33 13.26
CA ALA A 266 -8.59 -2.92 13.68
C ALA A 266 -7.37 -2.57 14.55
N VAL A 267 -6.94 -3.47 15.45
CA VAL A 267 -5.71 -3.32 16.24
C VAL A 267 -4.48 -3.32 15.35
N THR A 268 -4.36 -4.27 14.43
CA THR A 268 -3.23 -4.32 13.48
C THR A 268 -3.16 -3.05 12.61
N MET A 269 -4.30 -2.50 12.21
CA MET A 269 -4.36 -1.21 11.52
C MET A 269 -3.85 -0.07 12.40
N LYS A 270 -4.34 0.04 13.64
CA LYS A 270 -3.89 1.06 14.61
C LYS A 270 -2.39 1.00 14.83
N GLU A 271 -1.85 -0.18 15.14
CA GLU A 271 -0.42 -0.40 15.38
C GLU A 271 0.42 -0.08 14.15
N THR A 272 -0.08 -0.41 12.95
CA THR A 272 0.59 -0.04 11.71
C THR A 272 0.66 1.47 11.58
N PHE A 273 -0.46 2.18 11.77
CA PHE A 273 -0.48 3.64 11.70
C PHE A 273 0.44 4.28 12.73
N GLU A 274 0.41 3.82 13.98
CA GLU A 274 1.30 4.27 15.06
C GLU A 274 2.77 4.16 14.63
N SER A 275 3.19 2.99 14.15
CA SER A 275 4.54 2.78 13.65
C SER A 275 4.92 3.71 12.49
N LYS A 276 3.96 4.06 11.61
CA LYS A 276 4.21 5.02 10.52
C LYS A 276 4.30 6.45 11.05
N TYR A 277 3.51 6.82 12.03
CA TYR A 277 3.61 8.12 12.69
C TYR A 277 4.94 8.28 13.43
N ASP A 278 5.36 7.30 14.22
CA ASP A 278 6.67 7.33 14.90
C ASP A 278 7.82 7.51 13.91
N LYS A 279 7.68 6.95 12.70
CA LYS A 279 8.69 7.08 11.66
C LYS A 279 8.64 8.42 10.93
N HIS A 280 7.46 8.87 10.53
CA HIS A 280 7.28 9.99 9.61
C HIS A 280 6.97 11.31 10.31
N GLN A 281 6.58 11.25 11.59
CA GLN A 281 6.25 12.36 12.47
C GLN A 281 6.70 12.06 13.93
N PRO A 282 8.00 11.80 14.17
CA PRO A 282 8.52 11.22 15.42
C PRO A 282 8.20 11.99 16.72
N ASN A 283 7.80 13.26 16.63
CA ASN A 283 7.49 14.09 17.79
C ASN A 283 5.99 14.39 17.95
N ARG A 284 5.15 13.85 17.05
CA ARG A 284 3.71 14.16 17.02
C ARG A 284 2.87 13.07 17.69
N GLY A 285 3.38 11.84 17.78
CA GLY A 285 2.65 10.68 18.27
C GLY A 285 1.51 10.26 17.34
N PHE A 286 0.80 9.20 17.74
CA PHE A 286 -0.43 8.76 17.10
C PHE A 286 -1.49 8.42 18.15
N GLU A 287 -2.60 9.13 18.11
CA GLU A 287 -3.69 9.00 19.10
C GLU A 287 -4.92 8.28 18.53
N GLY A 288 -4.74 7.58 17.40
CA GLY A 288 -5.79 6.78 16.79
C GLY A 288 -6.29 5.68 17.72
N THR A 289 -7.60 5.49 17.78
CA THR A 289 -8.23 4.54 18.70
C THR A 289 -8.83 3.33 17.99
N VAL A 290 -9.05 2.26 18.74
CA VAL A 290 -9.84 1.10 18.32
C VAL A 290 -11.02 0.95 19.28
N SER A 291 -12.24 0.86 18.75
CA SER A 291 -13.41 0.54 19.57
C SER A 291 -14.46 -0.24 18.80
N SER A 292 -15.35 -0.93 19.52
CA SER A 292 -16.48 -1.61 18.89
C SER A 292 -17.64 -0.65 18.66
N ARG A 293 -18.35 -0.77 17.52
CA ARG A 293 -19.55 0.01 17.23
C ARG A 293 -20.63 -0.83 16.55
N ASN A 294 -21.89 -0.63 16.96
CA ASN A 294 -23.07 -1.21 16.33
C ASN A 294 -23.42 -0.52 14.98
N LEU A 295 -22.44 -0.33 14.09
CA LEU A 295 -22.69 0.25 12.77
C LEU A 295 -23.33 -0.80 11.87
N TYR A 296 -24.39 -0.42 11.15
CA TYR A 296 -25.13 -1.32 10.26
C TYR A 296 -24.19 -2.13 9.36
N VAL A 297 -23.24 -1.47 8.70
CA VAL A 297 -22.33 -2.13 7.75
C VAL A 297 -21.39 -3.13 8.41
N LEU A 298 -20.96 -2.88 9.65
CA LEU A 298 -20.12 -3.81 10.41
C LEU A 298 -20.92 -5.04 10.88
N LEU A 299 -22.22 -4.87 11.12
CA LEU A 299 -23.11 -5.95 11.54
C LEU A 299 -23.63 -6.79 10.37
N GLN A 300 -23.82 -6.18 9.20
CA GLN A 300 -24.52 -6.80 8.06
C GLN A 300 -23.60 -7.23 6.92
N ALA A 301 -22.35 -6.74 6.85
CA ALA A 301 -21.37 -7.27 5.92
C ALA A 301 -20.87 -8.65 6.39
N ALA A 302 -20.95 -9.64 5.51
CA ALA A 302 -20.52 -11.01 5.75
C ALA A 302 -19.00 -11.20 5.92
N PRO A 303 -18.10 -10.55 5.14
CA PRO A 303 -16.66 -10.66 5.40
C PRO A 303 -16.26 -9.91 6.67
N VAL A 304 -15.13 -10.32 7.28
CA VAL A 304 -14.51 -9.57 8.38
C VAL A 304 -14.26 -8.14 7.91
N SER A 305 -14.75 -7.18 8.69
CA SER A 305 -14.83 -5.78 8.28
C SER A 305 -14.16 -4.85 9.30
N VAL A 306 -13.55 -3.79 8.79
CA VAL A 306 -13.10 -2.63 9.58
C VAL A 306 -13.73 -1.36 9.02
N PHE A 307 -14.13 -0.46 9.90
CA PHE A 307 -14.62 0.87 9.53
C PHE A 307 -13.58 1.89 10.01
N VAL A 308 -13.21 2.83 9.14
CA VAL A 308 -12.08 3.73 9.36
C VAL A 308 -12.55 5.16 9.17
N GLU A 309 -12.37 5.97 10.20
CA GLU A 309 -12.54 7.41 10.11
C GLU A 309 -11.17 8.04 9.88
N LEU A 310 -11.02 8.74 8.77
CA LEU A 310 -9.71 9.23 8.31
C LEU A 310 -9.26 10.51 9.04
N GLY A 311 -10.15 11.13 9.82
CA GLY A 311 -9.91 12.33 10.60
C GLY A 311 -11.11 13.27 10.59
N ASN A 312 -10.97 14.43 11.21
CA ASN A 312 -12.07 15.40 11.35
C ASN A 312 -12.07 16.44 10.22
N ILE A 313 -13.08 16.43 9.35
CA ILE A 313 -13.23 17.39 8.24
C ILE A 313 -13.41 18.84 8.71
N GLN A 314 -13.80 19.05 9.98
CA GLN A 314 -13.97 20.38 10.56
C GLN A 314 -12.68 20.96 11.15
N ASN A 315 -11.67 20.14 11.40
CA ASN A 315 -10.43 20.57 12.05
C ASN A 315 -9.35 20.94 11.01
N THR A 316 -8.79 22.14 11.11
CA THR A 316 -7.83 22.68 10.12
C THR A 316 -6.56 21.83 9.97
N PHE A 317 -6.10 21.17 11.04
CA PHE A 317 -4.92 20.30 10.94
C PHE A 317 -5.27 19.01 10.20
N ASP A 318 -6.37 18.37 10.57
CA ASP A 318 -6.84 17.14 9.92
C ASP A 318 -7.23 17.37 8.46
N GLN A 319 -7.79 18.53 8.12
CA GLN A 319 -8.07 18.91 6.73
C GLN A 319 -6.83 18.80 5.83
N ARG A 320 -5.60 19.03 6.34
CA ARG A 320 -4.35 18.85 5.57
C ARG A 320 -4.16 17.41 5.12
N ARG A 321 -4.68 16.44 5.86
CA ARG A 321 -4.66 15.02 5.50
C ARG A 321 -5.49 14.74 4.24
N PHE A 322 -6.58 15.47 4.05
CA PHE A 322 -7.48 15.31 2.91
C PHE A 322 -7.08 16.18 1.74
N VAL A 323 -6.73 17.45 1.95
CA VAL A 323 -6.50 18.37 0.84
C VAL A 323 -5.11 18.21 0.20
N ILE A 324 -4.17 17.51 0.83
CA ILE A 324 -2.85 17.25 0.25
C ILE A 324 -2.84 15.85 -0.36
N SER A 325 -2.67 15.75 -1.69
CA SER A 325 -2.67 14.48 -2.43
C SER A 325 -1.69 13.45 -1.86
N SER A 326 -0.46 13.85 -1.53
CA SER A 326 0.53 12.94 -0.94
C SER A 326 0.12 12.40 0.43
N ASN A 327 -0.67 13.14 1.21
CA ASN A 327 -1.21 12.65 2.47
C ASN A 327 -2.33 11.63 2.24
N ARG A 328 -3.21 11.85 1.25
CA ARG A 328 -4.20 10.85 0.82
C ARG A 328 -3.52 9.56 0.36
N GLN A 329 -2.43 9.68 -0.39
CA GLN A 329 -1.62 8.52 -0.79
C GLN A 329 -0.94 7.82 0.40
N ALA A 330 -0.46 8.58 1.39
CA ALA A 330 0.14 8.02 2.59
C ALA A 330 -0.89 7.20 3.40
N LEU A 331 -2.10 7.71 3.59
CA LEU A 331 -3.21 6.97 4.22
C LEU A 331 -3.47 5.64 3.52
N ALA A 332 -3.63 5.67 2.20
CA ALA A 332 -3.86 4.47 1.40
C ALA A 332 -2.70 3.47 1.54
N LYS A 333 -1.45 3.93 1.53
CA LYS A 333 -0.27 3.08 1.70
C LYS A 333 -0.22 2.44 3.08
N TRP A 334 -0.49 3.22 4.13
CA TRP A 334 -0.44 2.72 5.51
C TRP A 334 -1.54 1.70 5.78
N MET A 335 -2.75 1.90 5.23
CA MET A 335 -3.80 0.87 5.25
C MET A 335 -3.41 -0.39 4.47
N THR A 336 -2.74 -0.24 3.31
CA THR A 336 -2.23 -1.39 2.54
C THR A 336 -1.24 -2.21 3.36
N GLU A 337 -0.29 -1.56 4.04
CA GLU A 337 0.66 -2.24 4.91
C GLU A 337 -0.02 -2.90 6.12
N GLY A 338 -1.08 -2.29 6.67
CA GLY A 338 -1.90 -2.90 7.72
C GLY A 338 -2.59 -4.17 7.27
N PHE A 339 -3.12 -4.20 6.04
CA PHE A 339 -3.66 -5.43 5.45
C PHE A 339 -2.59 -6.49 5.18
N ILE A 340 -1.40 -6.09 4.73
CA ILE A 340 -0.27 -7.01 4.56
C ILE A 340 0.11 -7.63 5.90
N ALA A 341 0.15 -6.83 6.98
CA ALA A 341 0.43 -7.32 8.32
C ALA A 341 -0.65 -8.30 8.81
N ASP A 342 -1.94 -7.97 8.68
CA ASP A 342 -3.04 -8.88 9.08
C ASP A 342 -3.03 -10.17 8.25
N TYR A 343 -2.77 -10.07 6.93
CA TYR A 343 -2.70 -11.24 6.06
C TYR A 343 -1.53 -12.16 6.38
N LYS A 344 -0.35 -11.61 6.75
CA LYS A 344 0.81 -12.40 7.19
C LYS A 344 0.50 -13.22 8.45
N GLN A 345 -0.35 -12.71 9.35
CA GLN A 345 -0.73 -13.41 10.59
C GLN A 345 -1.81 -14.48 10.41
N MET A 346 -2.40 -14.60 9.22
CA MET A 346 -3.36 -15.66 8.86
C MET A 346 -2.70 -16.86 8.16
N LYS A 347 -1.48 -16.69 7.64
CA LYS A 347 -0.66 -17.76 7.06
C LYS A 347 0.11 -18.46 8.16
#